data_AF-A0A318FLB6-F1
#
_entry.id   AF-A0A318FLB6-F1
#
_cell.length_a   1.000
_cell.length_b   1.000
_cell.length_c   1.000
_cell.angle_alpha   90.00
_cell.angle_beta   90.00
_cell.angle_gamma   90.00
#
_symmetry.space_group_name_H-M   'P 1'
#
loop_
_entity.id
_entity.type
_entity.pdbx_description
1 polymer ?
#
loop_
_entity_poly.entity_id
_entity_poly.type
_entity_poly.pdbx_seq_one_letter_code
_entity_poly.pdbx_strand_id
1 'polypeptide(L)'
;MRIVSFLLLLMAGIYSHSGWAETCKGDTGQMTINVQNIKYLPTLPLNTQMTSMMADNGGGIHFSCDLQVPKAVAKRLVYRQLKTASSPLSINGQHVFPSALDGMGYSLGFQCNGGAIRFIDGSHTAGRAESVTVCDSNEIANLLTQQQTVVKIFVTFYKTGEVGLVSGNHASVPAQPQIGELTIQEQADSSAGFVASSPVTLDMAALNVDIGSSGSCQVSTSNIHVSLGTVNKAEFKGKSTTGGSAKSFSIPVFCSTPTDIRIGFFGVTTQAGVTDTLAISKQNASASGVGIKLTYGNNSAPAPTAGTSVKINEASNLPVLKRITASSAGAAENINFSAQYVQTDDAVTAGTANSMVTFALEYN
;
A
#
# COMPACT_ATOMS: atom_id res chain seq x y z
N MET A 1 20.23 -75.51 33.68
CA MET A 1 19.91 -75.04 32.31
C MET A 1 18.90 -73.89 32.27
N ARG A 2 17.82 -73.89 33.09
CA ARG A 2 16.80 -72.80 33.08
C ARG A 2 17.28 -71.42 33.57
N ILE A 3 18.21 -71.37 34.52
CA ILE A 3 18.75 -70.11 35.08
C ILE A 3 19.62 -69.36 34.05
N VAL A 4 20.38 -70.09 33.23
CA VAL A 4 21.26 -69.53 32.20
C VAL A 4 20.44 -68.90 31.06
N SER A 5 19.33 -69.53 30.66
CA SER A 5 18.42 -68.97 29.65
C SER A 5 17.69 -67.70 30.13
N PHE A 6 17.37 -67.60 31.43
CA PHE A 6 16.73 -66.41 32.00
C PHE A 6 17.70 -65.22 32.11
N LEU A 7 18.97 -65.48 32.44
CA LEU A 7 20.04 -64.46 32.44
C LEU A 7 20.39 -63.98 31.03
N LEU A 8 20.33 -64.85 30.02
CA LEU A 8 20.53 -64.46 28.61
C LEU A 8 19.38 -63.60 28.07
N LEU A 9 18.13 -63.85 28.48
CA LEU A 9 16.97 -63.03 28.10
C LEU A 9 16.95 -61.66 28.81
N LEU A 10 17.40 -61.59 30.07
CA LEU A 10 17.58 -60.32 30.80
C LEU A 10 18.71 -59.47 30.21
N MET A 11 19.82 -60.08 29.79
CA MET A 11 20.89 -59.38 29.07
C MET A 11 20.41 -58.87 27.70
N ALA A 12 19.59 -59.64 26.96
CA ALA A 12 19.03 -59.17 25.69
C ALA A 12 18.05 -57.98 25.85
N GLY A 13 17.34 -57.89 26.98
CA GLY A 13 16.46 -56.75 27.31
C GLY A 13 17.19 -55.50 27.82
N ILE A 14 18.42 -55.64 28.33
CA ILE A 14 19.25 -54.50 28.79
C ILE A 14 20.05 -53.89 27.62
N TYR A 15 20.29 -54.66 26.55
CA TYR A 15 20.98 -54.19 25.33
C TYR A 15 20.05 -53.74 24.19
N SER A 16 18.72 -53.74 24.40
CA SER A 16 17.83 -53.00 23.51
C SER A 16 17.95 -51.50 23.83
N HIS A 17 19.07 -50.90 23.42
CA HIS A 17 19.11 -49.47 23.22
C HIS A 17 18.00 -49.15 22.21
N SER A 18 16.92 -48.53 22.66
CA SER A 18 16.13 -47.70 21.77
C SER A 18 17.13 -46.69 21.22
N GLY A 19 17.63 -46.90 20.01
CA GLY A 19 18.37 -45.86 19.29
C GLY A 19 17.34 -44.79 18.96
N TRP A 20 17.34 -43.69 19.70
CA TRP A 20 16.50 -42.55 19.36
C TRP A 20 17.08 -42.00 18.06
N ALA A 21 16.28 -42.02 16.99
CA ALA A 21 16.65 -41.34 15.76
C ALA A 21 16.81 -39.84 16.05
N GLU A 22 17.62 -39.17 15.22
CA GLU A 22 17.78 -37.72 15.28
C GLU A 22 16.44 -37.02 15.47
N THR A 23 16.41 -36.06 16.40
CA THR A 23 15.21 -35.26 16.65
C THR A 23 15.53 -33.79 16.43
N CYS A 24 14.69 -33.15 15.63
CA CYS A 24 14.80 -31.74 15.35
C CYS A 24 13.51 -30.98 15.71
N LYS A 25 13.65 -29.76 16.23
CA LYS A 25 12.53 -28.95 16.72
C LYS A 25 12.81 -27.46 16.63
N GLY A 26 11.74 -26.67 16.63
CA GLY A 26 11.85 -25.23 16.89
C GLY A 26 12.24 -24.97 18.35
N ASP A 27 13.07 -23.96 18.56
CA ASP A 27 13.51 -23.55 19.91
C ASP A 27 12.40 -22.82 20.69
N THR A 28 11.36 -22.36 19.97
CA THR A 28 10.13 -21.77 20.53
C THR A 28 8.90 -22.46 19.92
N GLY A 29 7.79 -22.47 20.65
CA GLY A 29 6.50 -22.95 20.12
C GLY A 29 5.71 -21.89 19.34
N GLN A 30 6.06 -20.61 19.50
CA GLN A 30 5.34 -19.48 18.90
C GLN A 30 6.29 -18.32 18.62
N MET A 31 6.01 -17.59 17.54
CA MET A 31 6.68 -16.33 17.20
C MET A 31 5.66 -15.30 16.73
N THR A 32 5.83 -14.06 17.16
CA THR A 32 5.11 -12.91 16.62
C THR A 32 5.99 -12.19 15.60
N ILE A 33 5.50 -12.08 14.38
CA ILE A 33 6.10 -11.29 13.30
C ILE A 33 5.75 -9.82 13.57
N ASN A 34 6.77 -9.00 13.79
CA ASN A 34 6.64 -7.58 14.07
C ASN A 34 7.39 -6.76 13.02
N VAL A 35 6.68 -5.84 12.39
CA VAL A 35 7.21 -4.93 11.37
C VAL A 35 6.86 -3.49 11.75
N GLN A 36 7.59 -2.54 11.19
CA GLN A 36 7.26 -1.12 11.34
C GLN A 36 5.87 -0.78 10.76
N ASN A 37 5.28 0.33 11.23
CA ASN A 37 4.09 0.92 10.65
C ASN A 37 4.29 1.23 9.16
N ILE A 38 3.22 1.16 8.37
CA ILE A 38 3.31 1.24 6.91
C ILE A 38 2.54 2.44 6.36
N LYS A 39 2.94 2.90 5.17
CA LYS A 39 2.23 3.96 4.45
C LYS A 39 1.16 3.37 3.51
N TYR A 40 -0.01 4.00 3.46
CA TYR A 40 -1.11 3.67 2.56
C TYR A 40 -1.41 4.83 1.62
N LEU A 41 -1.46 4.55 0.33
CA LEU A 41 -1.87 5.53 -0.66
C LEU A 41 -3.27 5.17 -1.16
N PRO A 42 -4.33 5.94 -0.82
CA PRO A 42 -5.70 5.61 -1.26
C PRO A 42 -5.84 5.55 -2.78
N THR A 43 -5.06 6.36 -3.51
CA THR A 43 -5.05 6.38 -4.98
C THR A 43 -4.31 5.20 -5.61
N LEU A 44 -3.64 4.36 -4.81
CA LEU A 44 -3.01 3.16 -5.30
C LEU A 44 -4.08 2.22 -5.89
N PRO A 45 -3.89 1.65 -7.10
CA PRO A 45 -4.86 0.76 -7.70
C PRO A 45 -5.11 -0.50 -6.85
N LEU A 46 -6.30 -1.09 -6.98
CA LEU A 46 -6.59 -2.39 -6.38
C LEU A 46 -5.63 -3.48 -6.92
N ASN A 47 -5.33 -4.46 -6.07
CA ASN A 47 -4.44 -5.60 -6.33
C ASN A 47 -3.01 -5.19 -6.67
N THR A 48 -2.48 -4.22 -5.92
CA THR A 48 -1.10 -3.75 -6.08
C THR A 48 -0.32 -3.85 -4.76
N GLN A 49 0.99 -3.97 -4.90
CA GLN A 49 1.90 -3.99 -3.76
C GLN A 49 2.00 -2.60 -3.12
N MET A 50 1.83 -2.53 -1.80
CA MET A 50 1.87 -1.29 -1.01
C MET A 50 3.24 -1.01 -0.41
N THR A 51 3.94 -2.05 0.06
CA THR A 51 5.23 -1.93 0.72
C THR A 51 6.31 -2.63 -0.08
N SER A 52 7.58 -2.26 0.12
CA SER A 52 8.67 -3.19 -0.17
C SER A 52 8.59 -4.41 0.75
N MET A 53 9.41 -5.41 0.47
CA MET A 53 9.64 -6.51 1.40
C MET A 53 10.28 -5.96 2.69
N MET A 54 9.66 -6.23 3.84
CA MET A 54 10.11 -5.78 5.15
C MET A 54 10.56 -6.99 5.97
N ALA A 55 11.74 -6.92 6.59
CA ALA A 55 12.16 -7.95 7.52
C ALA A 55 11.35 -7.83 8.82
N ASP A 56 11.04 -8.97 9.43
CA ASP A 56 10.66 -9.01 10.84
C ASP A 56 11.75 -8.38 11.71
N ASN A 57 11.34 -7.68 12.77
CA ASN A 57 12.25 -7.01 13.72
C ASN A 57 13.00 -7.99 14.65
N GLY A 58 12.69 -9.28 14.61
CA GLY A 58 13.32 -10.32 15.41
C GLY A 58 14.56 -10.95 14.77
N GLY A 59 15.19 -11.86 15.52
CA GLY A 59 16.40 -12.59 15.08
C GLY A 59 16.14 -13.72 14.08
N GLY A 60 14.87 -14.01 13.77
CA GLY A 60 14.44 -15.21 13.07
C GLY A 60 14.10 -16.38 14.00
N ILE A 61 13.61 -17.48 13.42
CA ILE A 61 13.24 -18.69 14.14
C ILE A 61 14.40 -19.67 14.11
N HIS A 62 14.82 -20.11 15.28
CA HIS A 62 15.86 -21.10 15.44
C HIS A 62 15.26 -22.50 15.51
N PHE A 63 15.81 -23.41 14.72
CA PHE A 63 15.53 -24.84 14.77
C PHE A 63 16.79 -25.57 15.18
N SER A 64 16.69 -26.42 16.20
CA SER A 64 17.81 -27.20 16.73
C SER A 64 17.59 -28.69 16.49
N CYS A 65 18.62 -29.37 15.99
CA CYS A 65 18.67 -30.83 15.90
C CYS A 65 19.72 -31.37 16.88
N ASP A 66 19.45 -32.51 17.51
CA ASP A 66 20.39 -33.16 18.44
C ASP A 66 21.52 -33.95 17.75
N LEU A 67 21.40 -34.16 16.42
CA LEU A 67 22.33 -34.90 15.57
C LEU A 67 22.62 -36.33 16.06
N GLN A 68 21.72 -36.94 16.84
CA GLN A 68 21.87 -38.32 17.31
C GLN A 68 21.85 -39.32 16.16
N VAL A 69 22.52 -40.47 16.34
CA VAL A 69 22.56 -41.54 15.34
C VAL A 69 21.41 -42.53 15.61
N PRO A 70 20.63 -42.95 14.60
CA PRO A 70 20.79 -42.65 13.18
C PRO A 70 20.37 -41.22 12.81
N LYS A 71 21.22 -40.55 12.02
CA LYS A 71 20.94 -39.21 11.47
C LYS A 71 19.91 -39.29 10.36
N ALA A 72 19.14 -38.21 10.20
CA ALA A 72 18.25 -38.06 9.06
C ALA A 72 19.04 -38.07 7.75
N VAL A 73 18.50 -38.71 6.71
CA VAL A 73 19.07 -38.70 5.35
C VAL A 73 18.58 -37.50 4.54
N ALA A 74 17.44 -36.92 4.92
CA ALA A 74 16.92 -35.69 4.34
C ALA A 74 16.27 -34.82 5.42
N LYS A 75 16.40 -33.51 5.27
CA LYS A 75 15.74 -32.50 6.10
C LYS A 75 15.17 -31.39 5.25
N ARG A 76 14.04 -30.84 5.65
CA ARG A 76 13.47 -29.64 5.03
C ARG A 76 12.71 -28.78 6.03
N LEU A 77 12.75 -27.48 5.82
CA LEU A 77 11.92 -26.52 6.55
C LEU A 77 10.71 -26.17 5.69
N VAL A 78 9.52 -26.30 6.25
CA VAL A 78 8.25 -26.09 5.53
C VAL A 78 7.44 -25.06 6.27
N TYR A 79 7.01 -24.03 5.54
CA TYR A 79 6.00 -23.10 5.97
C TYR A 79 4.63 -23.53 5.45
N ARG A 80 3.59 -23.40 6.28
CA ARG A 80 2.19 -23.59 5.91
C ARG A 80 1.35 -22.41 6.39
N GLN A 81 0.59 -21.80 5.48
CA GLN A 81 -0.41 -20.80 5.81
C GLN A 81 -1.63 -21.48 6.45
N LEU A 82 -2.13 -20.91 7.54
CA LEU A 82 -3.34 -21.40 8.24
C LEU A 82 -4.57 -20.54 7.91
N LYS A 83 -4.38 -19.22 7.76
CA LYS A 83 -5.49 -18.29 7.47
C LYS A 83 -5.52 -17.95 5.98
N THR A 84 -6.47 -18.54 5.27
CA THR A 84 -6.66 -18.33 3.83
C THR A 84 -7.96 -17.58 3.55
N ALA A 85 -8.02 -16.87 2.42
CA ALA A 85 -9.27 -16.33 1.92
C ALA A 85 -10.12 -17.44 1.25
N SER A 86 -11.41 -17.19 1.06
CA SER A 86 -12.30 -18.08 0.30
C SER A 86 -11.96 -18.11 -1.20
N SER A 87 -11.37 -17.03 -1.72
CA SER A 87 -10.89 -16.93 -3.09
C SER A 87 -9.37 -16.72 -3.09
N PRO A 88 -8.59 -17.60 -3.74
CA PRO A 88 -7.16 -17.40 -3.88
C PRO A 88 -6.85 -16.11 -4.62
N LEU A 89 -5.93 -15.32 -4.08
CA LEU A 89 -5.42 -14.11 -4.71
C LEU A 89 -3.92 -14.26 -4.93
N SER A 90 -3.44 -13.94 -6.13
CA SER A 90 -2.02 -13.87 -6.44
C SER A 90 -1.69 -12.53 -7.07
N ILE A 91 -0.69 -11.84 -6.54
CA ILE A 91 -0.20 -10.56 -7.06
C ILE A 91 1.31 -10.71 -7.28
N ASN A 92 1.78 -10.38 -8.48
CA ASN A 92 3.20 -10.54 -8.87
C ASN A 92 3.73 -11.98 -8.67
N GLY A 93 2.89 -12.99 -8.88
CA GLY A 93 3.25 -14.40 -8.70
C GLY A 93 3.27 -14.90 -7.25
N GLN A 94 3.01 -14.03 -6.26
CA GLN A 94 2.95 -14.43 -4.85
C GLN A 94 1.50 -14.59 -4.40
N HIS A 95 1.21 -15.64 -3.63
CA HIS A 95 -0.07 -15.78 -2.97
C HIS A 95 -0.22 -14.70 -1.89
N VAL A 96 -1.41 -14.08 -1.84
CA VAL A 96 -1.74 -13.00 -0.92
C VAL A 96 -2.86 -13.44 0.00
N PHE A 97 -2.62 -13.33 1.31
CA PHE A 97 -3.51 -13.78 2.36
C PHE A 97 -4.18 -12.61 3.08
N PRO A 98 -5.39 -12.80 3.63
CA PRO A 98 -6.14 -11.72 4.27
C PRO A 98 -5.47 -11.29 5.58
N SER A 99 -5.25 -9.98 5.73
CA SER A 99 -4.86 -9.38 7.01
C SER A 99 -6.06 -9.21 7.94
N ALA A 100 -5.83 -8.77 9.18
CA ALA A 100 -6.89 -8.40 10.11
C ALA A 100 -7.60 -7.07 9.76
N LEU A 101 -7.15 -6.35 8.73
CA LEU A 101 -7.75 -5.13 8.22
C LEU A 101 -8.32 -5.36 6.81
N ASP A 102 -9.62 -5.12 6.65
CA ASP A 102 -10.29 -5.23 5.35
C ASP A 102 -9.65 -4.29 4.32
N GLY A 103 -9.53 -4.79 3.10
CA GLY A 103 -8.86 -4.08 2.00
C GLY A 103 -7.33 -4.18 2.00
N MET A 104 -6.75 -4.87 2.98
CA MET A 104 -5.32 -5.19 3.03
C MET A 104 -5.05 -6.70 3.10
N GLY A 105 -4.08 -7.13 2.29
CA GLY A 105 -3.52 -8.49 2.33
C GLY A 105 -2.00 -8.48 2.49
N TYR A 106 -1.42 -9.65 2.76
CA TYR A 106 0.03 -9.82 2.89
C TYR A 106 0.52 -11.11 2.23
N SER A 107 1.81 -11.12 1.87
CA SER A 107 2.57 -12.34 1.58
C SER A 107 3.72 -12.48 2.58
N LEU A 108 4.13 -13.73 2.85
CA LEU A 108 5.28 -14.03 3.70
C LEU A 108 6.41 -14.65 2.88
N GLY A 109 7.60 -14.09 3.05
CA GLY A 109 8.85 -14.62 2.52
C GLY A 109 9.69 -15.23 3.63
N PHE A 110 10.34 -16.35 3.36
CA PHE A 110 11.17 -17.08 4.33
C PHE A 110 12.57 -17.29 3.78
N GLN A 111 13.58 -17.00 4.60
CA GLN A 111 14.98 -17.18 4.25
C GLN A 111 15.67 -18.09 5.25
N CYS A 112 16.18 -19.21 4.75
CA CYS A 112 16.92 -20.18 5.54
C CYS A 112 18.43 -19.92 5.42
N ASN A 113 19.11 -19.69 6.55
CA ASN A 113 20.57 -19.48 6.64
C ASN A 113 21.18 -18.52 5.59
N GLY A 114 20.47 -17.43 5.26
CA GLY A 114 20.93 -16.44 4.28
C GLY A 114 20.83 -16.86 2.81
N GLY A 115 20.17 -17.99 2.52
CA GLY A 115 19.90 -18.46 1.17
C GLY A 115 18.82 -17.66 0.43
N ALA A 116 18.17 -18.28 -0.56
CA ALA A 116 17.07 -17.65 -1.29
C ALA A 116 15.87 -17.38 -0.38
N ILE A 117 15.16 -16.29 -0.66
CA ILE A 117 13.88 -15.99 -0.02
C ILE A 117 12.78 -16.71 -0.80
N ARG A 118 12.01 -17.57 -0.13
CA ARG A 118 10.92 -18.35 -0.72
C ARG A 118 9.56 -17.83 -0.26
N PHE A 119 8.58 -17.83 -1.16
CA PHE A 119 7.19 -17.43 -0.94
C PHE A 119 6.28 -18.60 -1.28
N ILE A 120 5.02 -18.56 -0.81
CA ILE A 120 3.99 -19.39 -1.44
C ILE A 120 3.65 -18.75 -2.79
N ASP A 121 4.17 -19.33 -3.86
CA ASP A 121 3.99 -18.89 -5.25
C ASP A 121 3.58 -20.04 -6.19
N GLY A 122 3.21 -21.19 -5.59
CA GLY A 122 2.92 -22.44 -6.29
C GLY A 122 4.17 -23.27 -6.66
N SER A 123 5.37 -22.72 -6.49
CA SER A 123 6.63 -23.47 -6.60
C SER A 123 7.02 -24.07 -5.25
N HIS A 124 7.79 -25.16 -5.26
CA HIS A 124 8.34 -25.81 -4.05
C HIS A 124 7.28 -26.20 -2.99
N THR A 125 6.04 -26.49 -3.43
CA THR A 125 4.92 -26.82 -2.55
C THR A 125 5.18 -28.10 -1.76
N ALA A 126 4.92 -28.05 -0.45
CA ALA A 126 5.06 -29.20 0.43
C ALA A 126 3.70 -29.91 0.58
N GLY A 127 3.36 -30.74 -0.41
CA GLY A 127 2.09 -31.46 -0.43
C GLY A 127 0.97 -30.66 -1.07
N ARG A 128 -0.26 -30.73 -0.52
CA ARG A 128 -1.48 -30.13 -1.11
C ARG A 128 -1.99 -28.88 -0.38
N ALA A 129 -1.31 -28.43 0.68
CA ALA A 129 -1.70 -27.25 1.44
C ALA A 129 -1.04 -25.99 0.88
N GLU A 130 -1.58 -24.81 1.22
CA GLU A 130 -0.92 -23.50 1.04
C GLU A 130 0.40 -23.48 1.81
N SER A 131 1.47 -23.88 1.14
CA SER A 131 2.74 -24.20 1.77
C SER A 131 3.92 -24.01 0.82
N VAL A 132 5.09 -23.81 1.40
CA VAL A 132 6.35 -23.72 0.66
C VAL A 132 7.45 -24.42 1.44
N THR A 133 8.27 -25.20 0.73
CA THR A 133 9.55 -25.69 1.25
C THR A 133 10.54 -24.54 1.23
N VAL A 134 10.89 -24.03 2.41
CA VAL A 134 11.78 -22.87 2.60
C VAL A 134 13.22 -23.22 2.21
N CYS A 135 13.68 -24.38 2.65
CA CYS A 135 14.95 -24.98 2.27
C CYS A 135 14.90 -26.49 2.52
N ASP A 136 15.68 -27.24 1.76
CA ASP A 136 15.86 -28.67 1.97
C ASP A 136 17.31 -29.10 1.77
N SER A 137 17.64 -30.28 2.29
CA SER A 137 19.01 -30.80 2.31
C SER A 137 19.55 -31.22 0.95
N ASN A 138 18.70 -31.38 -0.08
CA ASN A 138 19.17 -31.63 -1.44
C ASN A 138 19.72 -30.34 -2.06
N GLU A 139 19.13 -29.19 -1.73
CA GLU A 139 19.64 -27.87 -2.13
C GLU A 139 20.78 -27.40 -1.19
N ILE A 140 20.66 -27.67 0.11
CA ILE A 140 21.59 -27.20 1.15
C ILE A 140 22.05 -28.37 2.01
N ALA A 141 23.08 -29.09 1.55
CA ALA A 141 23.60 -30.29 2.23
C ALA A 141 23.99 -30.05 3.71
N ASN A 142 24.39 -28.83 4.06
CA ASN A 142 24.74 -28.47 5.44
C ASN A 142 23.60 -28.71 6.44
N LEU A 143 22.33 -28.67 6.02
CA LEU A 143 21.19 -28.94 6.90
C LEU A 143 21.28 -30.30 7.61
N LEU A 144 21.88 -31.31 6.99
CA LEU A 144 22.05 -32.65 7.58
C LEU A 144 23.03 -32.68 8.76
N THR A 145 23.96 -31.72 8.82
CA THR A 145 25.05 -31.72 9.80
C THR A 145 24.99 -30.54 10.77
N GLN A 146 24.14 -29.57 10.48
CA GLN A 146 24.04 -28.34 11.24
C GLN A 146 23.16 -28.53 12.48
N GLN A 147 23.70 -28.19 13.64
CA GLN A 147 22.97 -28.30 14.91
C GLN A 147 21.86 -27.25 15.03
N GLN A 148 22.05 -26.06 14.44
CA GLN A 148 21.07 -24.96 14.49
C GLN A 148 20.88 -24.29 13.13
N THR A 149 19.62 -24.15 12.71
CA THR A 149 19.24 -23.46 11.47
C THR A 149 18.33 -22.27 11.79
N VAL A 150 18.58 -21.12 11.15
CA VAL A 150 17.81 -19.89 11.36
C VAL A 150 16.95 -19.59 10.13
N VAL A 151 15.66 -19.36 10.36
CA VAL A 151 14.71 -18.89 9.35
C VAL A 151 14.34 -17.43 9.62
N LYS A 152 14.73 -16.53 8.74
CA LYS A 152 14.28 -15.13 8.76
C LYS A 152 12.96 -14.99 7.99
N ILE A 153 12.12 -14.08 8.46
CA ILE A 153 10.79 -13.84 7.90
C ILE A 153 10.74 -12.43 7.33
N PHE A 154 10.08 -12.32 6.18
CA PHE A 154 9.81 -11.08 5.50
C PHE A 154 8.32 -10.95 5.19
N VAL A 155 7.80 -9.73 5.22
CA VAL A 155 6.40 -9.42 4.95
C VAL A 155 6.30 -8.40 3.83
N THR A 156 5.37 -8.61 2.90
CA THR A 156 4.98 -7.61 1.90
C THR A 156 3.48 -7.38 2.00
N PHE A 157 3.03 -6.13 2.11
CA PHE A 157 1.60 -5.79 2.14
C PHE A 157 1.10 -5.34 0.77
N TYR A 158 -0.18 -5.63 0.52
CA TYR A 158 -0.87 -5.37 -0.74
C TYR A 158 -2.22 -4.70 -0.49
N LYS A 159 -2.61 -3.81 -1.41
CA LYS A 159 -3.96 -3.25 -1.45
C LYS A 159 -4.86 -4.26 -2.14
N THR A 160 -5.77 -4.87 -1.40
CA THR A 160 -6.74 -5.87 -1.90
C THR A 160 -8.18 -5.33 -1.93
N GLY A 161 -8.39 -4.14 -1.38
CA GLY A 161 -9.66 -3.42 -1.33
C GLY A 161 -9.44 -1.99 -0.86
N GLU A 162 -10.52 -1.25 -0.68
CA GLU A 162 -10.44 0.05 0.01
C GLU A 162 -10.28 -0.16 1.51
N VAL A 163 -9.35 0.59 2.11
CA VAL A 163 -9.09 0.52 3.54
C VAL A 163 -10.01 1.50 4.26
N GLY A 164 -10.72 1.01 5.27
CA GLY A 164 -11.53 1.84 6.16
C GLY A 164 -10.67 2.71 7.06
N LEU A 165 -10.44 3.97 6.66
CA LEU A 165 -9.62 4.92 7.41
C LEU A 165 -10.42 5.59 8.53
N VAL A 166 -9.86 5.61 9.73
CA VAL A 166 -10.33 6.43 10.85
C VAL A 166 -9.91 7.87 10.60
N SER A 167 -10.87 8.80 10.67
CA SER A 167 -10.66 10.23 10.42
C SER A 167 -9.98 10.57 9.09
N GLY A 168 -10.00 9.64 8.13
CA GLY A 168 -9.47 9.81 6.77
C GLY A 168 -7.95 9.74 6.63
N ASN A 169 -7.19 9.37 7.67
CA ASN A 169 -5.72 9.44 7.62
C ASN A 169 -4.96 8.26 8.25
N HIS A 170 -5.61 7.40 9.03
CA HIS A 170 -4.97 6.24 9.64
C HIS A 170 -5.94 5.05 9.75
N ALA A 171 -5.39 3.84 9.86
CA ALA A 171 -6.10 2.65 10.28
C ALA A 171 -5.18 1.83 11.19
N SER A 172 -5.76 1.09 12.12
CA SER A 172 -5.01 0.16 12.97
C SER A 172 -5.32 -1.25 12.51
N VAL A 173 -4.28 -2.04 12.25
CA VAL A 173 -4.39 -3.47 11.96
C VAL A 173 -4.27 -4.20 13.31
N PRO A 174 -5.32 -4.90 13.76
CA PRO A 174 -5.22 -5.71 14.98
C PRO A 174 -4.21 -6.84 14.83
N ALA A 175 -3.67 -7.32 15.96
CA ALA A 175 -2.83 -8.52 15.95
C ALA A 175 -3.64 -9.71 15.43
N GLN A 176 -3.01 -10.54 14.60
CA GLN A 176 -3.64 -11.70 13.98
C GLN A 176 -2.92 -12.98 14.43
N PRO A 177 -3.50 -13.75 15.38
CA PRO A 177 -2.84 -14.95 15.87
C PRO A 177 -2.98 -16.11 14.88
N GLN A 178 -2.07 -17.07 14.95
CA GLN A 178 -2.08 -18.35 14.22
C GLN A 178 -2.30 -18.18 12.71
N ILE A 179 -1.54 -17.27 12.10
CA ILE A 179 -1.59 -17.04 10.65
C ILE A 179 -0.92 -18.15 9.86
N GLY A 180 0.08 -18.82 10.44
CA GLY A 180 0.84 -19.87 9.79
C GLY A 180 1.62 -20.73 10.77
N GLU A 181 2.30 -21.74 10.27
CA GLU A 181 3.21 -22.57 11.05
C GLU A 181 4.47 -22.92 10.25
N LEU A 182 5.60 -23.04 10.96
CA LEU A 182 6.85 -23.58 10.44
C LEU A 182 7.19 -24.90 11.11
N THR A 183 7.62 -25.87 10.32
CA THR A 183 8.10 -27.17 10.80
C THR A 183 9.45 -27.48 10.19
N ILE A 184 10.32 -28.13 10.96
CA ILE A 184 11.42 -28.89 10.37
C ILE A 184 10.92 -30.33 10.20
N GLN A 185 11.12 -30.87 9.01
CA GLN A 185 10.70 -32.21 8.65
C GLN A 185 11.91 -33.05 8.29
N GLU A 186 11.92 -34.29 8.77
CA GLU A 186 13.05 -35.19 8.65
C GLU A 186 12.64 -36.51 8.03
N GLN A 187 13.59 -37.14 7.33
CA GLN A 187 13.43 -38.46 6.74
C GLN A 187 14.52 -39.36 7.30
N ALA A 188 14.13 -40.45 7.97
CA ALA A 188 15.09 -41.37 8.61
C ALA A 188 15.89 -42.20 7.59
N ASP A 189 15.26 -42.57 6.47
CA ASP A 189 15.88 -43.24 5.33
C ASP A 189 15.17 -42.82 4.03
N SER A 190 15.73 -43.14 2.85
CA SER A 190 15.20 -42.69 1.56
C SER A 190 13.84 -43.26 1.18
N SER A 191 13.38 -44.30 1.89
CA SER A 191 12.07 -44.95 1.68
C SER A 191 10.99 -44.46 2.65
N ALA A 192 11.37 -43.80 3.74
CA ALA A 192 10.45 -43.26 4.75
C ALA A 192 9.75 -41.98 4.27
N GLY A 193 8.58 -41.66 4.83
CA GLY A 193 7.96 -40.34 4.64
C GLY A 193 8.66 -39.26 5.48
N PHE A 194 8.49 -38.00 5.11
CA PHE A 194 8.89 -36.88 5.97
C PHE A 194 8.03 -36.85 7.24
N VAL A 195 8.68 -36.78 8.40
CA VAL A 195 8.04 -36.60 9.72
C VAL A 195 8.29 -35.18 10.19
N ALA A 196 7.23 -34.45 10.51
CA ALA A 196 7.32 -33.06 10.96
C ALA A 196 7.55 -32.97 12.48
N SER A 197 8.35 -31.99 12.90
CA SER A 197 8.47 -31.58 14.29
C SER A 197 7.15 -30.99 14.82
N SER A 198 7.08 -30.75 16.14
CA SER A 198 6.08 -29.81 16.66
C SER A 198 6.21 -28.45 15.95
N PRO A 199 5.10 -27.81 15.57
CA PRO A 199 5.15 -26.58 14.78
C PRO A 199 5.54 -25.38 15.63
N VAL A 200 6.27 -24.45 15.01
CA VAL A 200 6.38 -23.06 15.48
C VAL A 200 5.22 -22.28 14.90
N THR A 201 4.27 -21.86 15.72
CA THR A 201 3.11 -21.09 15.27
C THR A 201 3.50 -19.63 15.05
N LEU A 202 3.00 -19.03 13.97
CA LEU A 202 3.26 -17.63 13.63
C LEU A 202 2.03 -16.78 13.90
N ASP A 203 2.25 -15.65 14.55
CA ASP A 203 1.28 -14.56 14.73
C ASP A 203 1.77 -13.33 13.97
N MET A 204 0.85 -12.49 13.49
CA MET A 204 1.16 -11.14 13.02
C MET A 204 0.91 -10.14 14.14
N ALA A 205 1.88 -9.29 14.44
CA ALA A 205 1.72 -8.19 15.39
C ALA A 205 0.70 -7.16 14.88
N ALA A 206 0.15 -6.38 15.80
CA ALA A 206 -0.60 -5.19 15.43
C ALA A 206 0.35 -4.14 14.83
N LEU A 207 -0.14 -3.37 13.86
CA LEU A 207 0.59 -2.26 13.26
C LEU A 207 -0.36 -1.13 12.87
N ASN A 208 0.17 0.08 12.69
CA ASN A 208 -0.58 1.19 12.14
C ASN A 208 -0.31 1.36 10.64
N VAL A 209 -1.36 1.73 9.93
CA VAL A 209 -1.39 2.05 8.52
C VAL A 209 -1.72 3.52 8.41
N ASP A 210 -0.75 4.33 8.01
CA ASP A 210 -0.90 5.78 7.92
C ASP A 210 -0.86 6.19 6.45
N ILE A 211 -1.48 7.29 6.04
CA ILE A 211 -1.26 7.82 4.67
C ILE A 211 0.16 8.40 4.48
N GLY A 212 0.95 8.38 5.55
CA GLY A 212 2.34 8.83 5.59
C GLY A 212 2.49 10.20 6.24
N SER A 213 3.58 10.33 7.00
CA SER A 213 4.01 11.58 7.64
C SER A 213 4.72 12.50 6.62
N SER A 214 3.94 13.42 6.04
CA SER A 214 4.29 14.77 5.56
C SER A 214 3.01 15.35 4.94
N GLY A 215 2.23 16.10 5.74
CA GLY A 215 0.95 16.74 5.41
C GLY A 215 0.27 16.32 4.11
N SER A 216 -0.57 15.29 4.14
CA SER A 216 -1.46 14.98 3.02
C SER A 216 -2.63 15.96 3.03
N CYS A 217 -2.80 16.71 1.94
CA CYS A 217 -3.96 17.59 1.76
C CYS A 217 -4.99 16.99 0.82
N GLN A 218 -6.26 17.20 1.15
CA GLN A 218 -7.42 16.73 0.39
C GLN A 218 -8.40 17.88 0.19
N VAL A 219 -9.27 17.73 -0.81
CA VAL A 219 -10.40 18.64 -1.03
C VAL A 219 -11.69 17.97 -0.57
N SER A 220 -12.54 18.69 0.17
CA SER A 220 -13.84 18.14 0.58
C SER A 220 -14.88 18.18 -0.55
N THR A 221 -14.60 18.91 -1.63
CA THR A 221 -15.44 18.96 -2.85
C THR A 221 -14.53 19.01 -4.08
N SER A 222 -14.49 17.92 -4.86
CA SER A 222 -13.63 17.77 -6.04
C SER A 222 -14.28 18.23 -7.34
N ASN A 223 -15.61 18.32 -7.40
CA ASN A 223 -16.35 18.80 -8.57
C ASN A 223 -17.06 20.11 -8.21
N ILE A 224 -16.60 21.22 -8.81
CA ILE A 224 -17.06 22.57 -8.50
C ILE A 224 -17.73 23.15 -9.74
N HIS A 225 -19.04 23.40 -9.64
CA HIS A 225 -19.81 24.02 -10.70
C HIS A 225 -19.96 25.53 -10.48
N VAL A 226 -19.42 26.34 -11.39
CA VAL A 226 -19.48 27.81 -11.32
C VAL A 226 -20.45 28.33 -12.39
N SER A 227 -21.61 28.83 -11.96
CA SER A 227 -22.60 29.41 -12.88
C SER A 227 -22.31 30.89 -13.16
N LEU A 228 -21.76 31.17 -14.35
CA LEU A 228 -21.50 32.55 -14.81
C LEU A 228 -22.77 33.30 -15.23
N GLY A 229 -23.85 32.58 -15.51
CA GLY A 229 -25.12 33.14 -15.97
C GLY A 229 -25.08 33.65 -17.42
N THR A 230 -26.09 34.43 -17.77
CA THR A 230 -26.27 35.03 -19.09
C THR A 230 -25.73 36.46 -19.10
N VAL A 231 -24.96 36.81 -20.15
CA VAL A 231 -24.36 38.13 -20.31
C VAL A 231 -24.80 38.72 -21.65
N ASN A 232 -25.13 40.00 -21.68
CA ASN A 232 -25.49 40.66 -22.93
C ASN A 232 -24.23 40.88 -23.78
N LYS A 233 -24.26 40.50 -25.06
CA LYS A 233 -23.15 40.73 -26.00
C LYS A 233 -22.67 42.19 -26.00
N ALA A 234 -23.56 43.15 -25.78
CA ALA A 234 -23.23 44.57 -25.75
C ALA A 234 -22.34 44.98 -24.57
N GLU A 235 -22.19 44.14 -23.54
CA GLU A 235 -21.28 44.41 -22.42
C GLU A 235 -19.81 44.26 -22.79
N PHE A 236 -19.50 43.49 -23.84
CA PHE A 236 -18.14 43.33 -24.34
C PHE A 236 -17.76 44.53 -25.23
N LYS A 237 -16.69 45.25 -24.86
CA LYS A 237 -16.32 46.56 -25.44
C LYS A 237 -14.98 46.54 -26.21
N GLY A 238 -14.43 45.36 -26.46
CA GLY A 238 -13.13 45.16 -27.11
C GLY A 238 -12.35 44.01 -26.48
N LYS A 239 -11.30 43.54 -27.18
CA LYS A 239 -10.41 42.48 -26.66
C LYS A 239 -9.94 42.80 -25.24
N SER A 240 -9.87 41.76 -24.41
CA SER A 240 -9.50 41.81 -22.99
C SER A 240 -10.50 42.53 -22.06
N THR A 241 -11.62 43.04 -22.57
CA THR A 241 -12.70 43.55 -21.70
C THR A 241 -13.54 42.39 -21.15
N THR A 242 -13.98 42.52 -19.90
CA THR A 242 -14.82 41.52 -19.24
C THR A 242 -16.30 41.78 -19.50
N GLY A 243 -17.10 40.72 -19.52
CA GLY A 243 -18.56 40.81 -19.59
C GLY A 243 -19.23 40.13 -18.39
N GLY A 244 -20.38 40.67 -17.96
CA GLY A 244 -21.10 40.20 -16.79
C GLY A 244 -20.36 40.46 -15.48
N SER A 245 -20.91 39.93 -14.40
CA SER A 245 -20.29 40.00 -13.06
C SER A 245 -19.38 38.81 -12.81
N ALA A 246 -18.24 39.05 -12.18
CA ALA A 246 -17.35 37.99 -11.71
C ALA A 246 -18.07 37.11 -10.66
N LYS A 247 -17.86 35.79 -10.73
CA LYS A 247 -18.46 34.81 -9.83
C LYS A 247 -17.41 34.14 -8.98
N SER A 248 -17.52 34.34 -7.67
CA SER A 248 -16.63 33.71 -6.70
C SER A 248 -16.94 32.23 -6.55
N PHE A 249 -15.88 31.44 -6.35
CA PHE A 249 -15.96 30.04 -5.95
C PHE A 249 -14.77 29.72 -5.03
N SER A 250 -14.85 28.60 -4.31
CA SER A 250 -13.77 28.16 -3.44
C SER A 250 -13.45 26.69 -3.61
N ILE A 251 -12.19 26.35 -3.35
CA ILE A 251 -11.71 24.98 -3.23
C ILE A 251 -11.51 24.72 -1.73
N PRO A 252 -12.36 23.91 -1.07
CA PRO A 252 -12.24 23.64 0.36
C PRO A 252 -11.16 22.59 0.63
N VAL A 253 -10.07 23.00 1.28
CA VAL A 253 -8.89 22.17 1.53
C VAL A 253 -8.73 21.86 3.02
N PHE A 254 -8.36 20.63 3.34
CA PHE A 254 -7.91 20.24 4.68
C PHE A 254 -6.65 19.38 4.56
N CYS A 255 -5.78 19.45 5.55
CA CYS A 255 -4.47 18.79 5.55
C CYS A 255 -4.21 18.08 6.87
N SER A 256 -3.65 16.87 6.80
CA SER A 256 -3.34 16.08 8.01
C SER A 256 -2.33 16.76 8.93
N THR A 257 -1.42 17.56 8.37
CA THR A 257 -0.60 18.51 9.13
C THR A 257 -0.69 19.88 8.51
N PRO A 258 -0.56 20.95 9.30
CA PRO A 258 -0.58 22.28 8.74
C PRO A 258 0.53 22.45 7.68
N THR A 259 0.21 22.88 6.44
CA THR A 259 1.17 23.14 5.34
C THR A 259 0.71 24.27 4.40
N ASP A 260 1.64 24.81 3.60
CA ASP A 260 1.39 25.81 2.56
C ASP A 260 0.89 25.16 1.27
N ILE A 261 -0.25 25.65 0.78
CA ILE A 261 -0.89 25.11 -0.42
C ILE A 261 -0.67 26.01 -1.62
N ARG A 262 -0.41 25.36 -2.75
CA ARG A 262 -0.40 25.91 -4.10
C ARG A 262 -1.46 25.19 -4.92
N ILE A 263 -2.09 25.91 -5.85
CA ILE A 263 -3.07 25.32 -6.78
C ILE A 263 -2.76 25.78 -8.19
N GLY A 264 -2.55 24.82 -9.08
CA GLY A 264 -2.44 25.04 -10.52
C GLY A 264 -3.76 24.70 -11.22
N PHE A 265 -4.06 25.39 -12.32
CA PHE A 265 -5.24 25.13 -13.16
C PHE A 265 -4.79 24.74 -14.56
N PHE A 266 -5.31 23.62 -15.07
CA PHE A 266 -4.90 22.99 -16.31
C PHE A 266 -6.11 22.81 -17.23
N GLY A 267 -6.01 23.33 -18.44
CA GLY A 267 -7.14 23.36 -19.37
C GLY A 267 -6.78 23.93 -20.73
N VAL A 268 -7.76 23.94 -21.63
CA VAL A 268 -7.61 24.47 -23.00
C VAL A 268 -7.72 25.99 -22.96
N THR A 269 -6.72 26.69 -23.51
CA THR A 269 -6.73 28.16 -23.63
C THR A 269 -7.20 28.61 -25.00
N THR A 270 -7.56 29.90 -25.14
CA THR A 270 -8.14 30.43 -26.40
C THR A 270 -7.17 30.47 -27.57
N GLN A 271 -5.86 30.60 -27.30
CA GLN A 271 -4.80 30.55 -28.30
C GLN A 271 -3.46 30.16 -27.66
N ALA A 272 -2.55 29.59 -28.45
CA ALA A 272 -1.16 29.37 -28.04
C ALA A 272 -0.50 30.70 -27.60
N GLY A 273 0.11 30.69 -26.41
CA GLY A 273 0.73 31.88 -25.80
C GLY A 273 -0.19 32.71 -24.91
N VAL A 274 -1.52 32.49 -24.96
CA VAL A 274 -2.46 33.05 -23.98
C VAL A 274 -2.49 32.13 -22.76
N THR A 275 -2.11 32.66 -21.61
CA THR A 275 -1.97 31.87 -20.37
C THR A 275 -3.00 32.23 -19.31
N ASP A 276 -3.92 33.18 -19.52
CA ASP A 276 -4.83 33.63 -18.45
C ASP A 276 -6.33 33.41 -18.76
N THR A 277 -6.64 32.80 -19.91
CA THR A 277 -7.99 32.71 -20.45
C THR A 277 -8.28 31.30 -20.97
N LEU A 278 -9.30 30.66 -20.39
CA LEU A 278 -9.84 29.37 -20.81
C LEU A 278 -10.73 29.52 -22.05
N ALA A 279 -10.63 28.56 -22.96
CA ALA A 279 -11.48 28.48 -24.15
C ALA A 279 -12.89 28.00 -23.81
N ILE A 280 -13.86 28.47 -24.60
CA ILE A 280 -15.22 27.91 -24.60
C ILE A 280 -15.20 26.58 -25.34
N SER A 281 -15.74 25.54 -24.69
CA SER A 281 -15.95 24.21 -25.26
C SER A 281 -16.84 24.32 -26.50
N LYS A 282 -16.35 23.83 -27.63
CA LYS A 282 -17.06 23.93 -28.92
C LYS A 282 -18.17 22.89 -29.02
N GLN A 283 -19.39 23.37 -29.19
CA GLN A 283 -20.61 22.61 -29.48
C GLN A 283 -21.44 23.36 -30.53
N ASN A 284 -22.52 22.74 -31.01
CA ASN A 284 -23.51 23.42 -31.85
C ASN A 284 -24.07 24.64 -31.10
N ALA A 285 -24.05 25.81 -31.74
CA ALA A 285 -24.48 27.10 -31.16
C ALA A 285 -23.65 27.61 -29.96
N SER A 286 -22.37 27.22 -29.84
CA SER A 286 -21.46 27.85 -28.87
C SER A 286 -21.12 29.29 -29.22
N ALA A 287 -20.91 30.11 -28.20
CA ALA A 287 -20.42 31.48 -28.37
C ALA A 287 -19.00 31.49 -28.97
N SER A 288 -18.66 32.58 -29.66
CA SER A 288 -17.31 32.84 -30.18
C SER A 288 -16.84 34.24 -29.82
N GLY A 289 -15.52 34.47 -29.85
CA GLY A 289 -14.90 35.71 -29.41
C GLY A 289 -14.93 35.97 -27.91
N VAL A 290 -15.26 34.95 -27.10
CA VAL A 290 -15.28 35.00 -25.64
C VAL A 290 -14.52 33.81 -25.06
N GLY A 291 -13.96 34.01 -23.87
CA GLY A 291 -13.34 32.98 -23.03
C GLY A 291 -13.72 33.20 -21.57
N ILE A 292 -13.18 32.37 -20.68
CA ILE A 292 -13.36 32.48 -19.23
C ILE A 292 -12.02 32.78 -18.58
N LYS A 293 -11.96 33.88 -17.84
CA LYS A 293 -10.79 34.30 -17.06
C LYS A 293 -10.95 33.85 -15.61
N LEU A 294 -9.90 33.27 -15.05
CA LEU A 294 -9.81 32.97 -13.63
C LEU A 294 -8.93 34.01 -12.93
N THR A 295 -9.33 34.42 -11.74
CA THR A 295 -8.58 35.33 -10.89
C THR A 295 -8.51 34.78 -9.46
N TYR A 296 -7.42 35.12 -8.76
CA TYR A 296 -7.30 34.83 -7.34
C TYR A 296 -8.37 35.62 -6.58
N GLY A 297 -9.06 34.97 -5.64
CA GLY A 297 -10.03 35.60 -4.77
C GLY A 297 -9.37 36.24 -3.56
N ASN A 298 -10.18 36.62 -2.57
CA ASN A 298 -9.67 37.15 -1.31
C ASN A 298 -9.10 36.01 -0.45
N ASN A 299 -7.77 35.87 -0.45
CA ASN A 299 -7.02 34.90 0.34
C ASN A 299 -6.02 35.64 1.24
N SER A 300 -5.71 35.09 2.42
CA SER A 300 -4.75 35.67 3.34
C SER A 300 -3.33 35.69 2.74
N ALA A 301 -2.50 36.65 3.15
CA ALA A 301 -1.08 36.66 2.78
C ALA A 301 -0.41 35.31 3.13
N PRO A 302 0.49 34.78 2.28
CA PRO A 302 1.20 35.45 1.17
C PRO A 302 0.52 35.34 -0.21
N ALA A 303 -0.78 35.05 -0.27
CA ALA A 303 -1.49 34.90 -1.54
C ALA A 303 -1.41 36.15 -2.43
N PRO A 304 -1.47 35.98 -3.77
CA PRO A 304 -1.63 37.10 -4.70
C PRO A 304 -2.86 37.96 -4.37
N THR A 305 -2.78 39.25 -4.66
CA THR A 305 -3.90 40.18 -4.46
C THR A 305 -5.14 39.73 -5.22
N ALA A 306 -6.32 39.83 -4.60
CA ALA A 306 -7.59 39.49 -5.22
C ALA A 306 -7.77 40.22 -6.57
N GLY A 307 -8.28 39.52 -7.58
CA GLY A 307 -8.39 40.01 -8.96
C GLY A 307 -7.14 39.80 -9.83
N THR A 308 -6.00 39.41 -9.23
CA THR A 308 -4.82 39.00 -10.01
C THR A 308 -5.16 37.77 -10.84
N SER A 309 -4.71 37.76 -12.10
CA SER A 309 -5.03 36.69 -13.05
C SER A 309 -4.31 35.39 -12.69
N VAL A 310 -5.02 34.28 -12.75
CA VAL A 310 -4.44 32.93 -12.63
C VAL A 310 -3.81 32.56 -13.96
N LYS A 311 -2.59 32.01 -13.92
CA LYS A 311 -1.98 31.41 -15.11
C LYS A 311 -2.48 29.97 -15.28
N ILE A 312 -3.11 29.69 -16.41
CA ILE A 312 -3.53 28.38 -16.87
C ILE A 312 -2.32 27.63 -17.44
N ASN A 313 -2.22 26.35 -17.10
CA ASN A 313 -1.12 25.45 -17.45
C ASN A 313 0.26 25.86 -16.87
N GLU A 314 0.27 26.61 -15.78
CA GLU A 314 1.47 26.86 -14.97
C GLU A 314 1.63 25.76 -13.92
N ALA A 315 2.81 25.15 -13.86
CA ALA A 315 3.12 24.04 -12.96
C ALA A 315 4.38 24.25 -12.12
N SER A 316 5.23 25.23 -12.46
CA SER A 316 6.57 25.37 -11.88
C SER A 316 6.70 26.60 -10.98
N ASN A 317 5.87 27.61 -11.17
CA ASN A 317 5.92 28.84 -10.37
C ASN A 317 4.55 29.22 -9.80
N LEU A 318 3.98 28.30 -9.00
CA LEU A 318 2.72 28.52 -8.32
C LEU A 318 2.93 29.30 -7.00
N PRO A 319 2.17 30.38 -6.76
CA PRO A 319 2.26 31.12 -5.52
C PRO A 319 1.62 30.34 -4.37
N VAL A 320 2.16 30.52 -3.16
CA VAL A 320 1.49 30.06 -1.93
C VAL A 320 0.17 30.80 -1.78
N LEU A 321 -0.93 30.07 -1.64
CA LEU A 321 -2.27 30.63 -1.56
C LEU A 321 -2.79 30.70 -0.13
N LYS A 322 -2.40 29.73 0.70
CA LYS A 322 -2.80 29.70 2.10
C LYS A 322 -1.97 28.67 2.87
N ARG A 323 -1.65 29.00 4.12
CA ARG A 323 -1.23 28.03 5.11
C ARG A 323 -2.49 27.36 5.68
N ILE A 324 -2.75 26.11 5.31
CA ILE A 324 -3.92 25.37 5.82
C ILE A 324 -3.59 24.80 7.18
N THR A 325 -4.53 24.92 8.11
CA THR A 325 -4.46 24.39 9.48
C THR A 325 -5.58 23.41 9.79
N ALA A 326 -6.67 23.46 9.03
CA ALA A 326 -7.77 22.51 9.11
C ALA A 326 -7.31 21.07 8.86
N SER A 327 -7.67 20.18 9.77
CA SER A 327 -7.28 18.76 9.77
C SER A 327 -8.40 17.79 9.38
N SER A 328 -9.60 18.28 9.08
CA SER A 328 -10.75 17.43 8.71
C SER A 328 -11.64 18.10 7.68
N ALA A 329 -12.41 17.28 6.93
CA ALA A 329 -13.32 17.76 5.90
C ALA A 329 -14.39 18.73 6.41
N GLY A 330 -14.89 18.54 7.64
CA GLY A 330 -15.89 19.42 8.25
C GLY A 330 -15.35 20.79 8.67
N ALA A 331 -14.02 20.92 8.80
CA ALA A 331 -13.33 22.16 9.11
C ALA A 331 -12.56 22.72 7.90
N ALA A 332 -12.78 22.17 6.70
CA ALA A 332 -12.00 22.50 5.52
C ALA A 332 -11.98 24.02 5.27
N GLU A 333 -10.79 24.53 4.96
CA GLU A 333 -10.54 25.93 4.75
C GLU A 333 -10.67 26.26 3.26
N ASN A 334 -11.46 27.29 2.96
CA ASN A 334 -11.67 27.74 1.58
C ASN A 334 -10.46 28.50 1.04
N ILE A 335 -10.00 28.08 -0.14
CA ILE A 335 -9.11 28.87 -1.02
C ILE A 335 -9.99 29.47 -2.12
N ASN A 336 -10.04 30.80 -2.17
CA ASN A 336 -11.02 31.54 -2.95
C ASN A 336 -10.48 31.94 -4.32
N PHE A 337 -11.34 31.86 -5.33
CA PHE A 337 -11.10 32.25 -6.72
C PHE A 337 -12.33 32.96 -7.28
N SER A 338 -12.19 33.57 -8.46
CA SER A 338 -13.30 34.13 -9.20
C SER A 338 -13.18 33.86 -10.69
N ALA A 339 -14.31 33.61 -11.35
CA ALA A 339 -14.41 33.37 -12.78
C ALA A 339 -15.29 34.43 -13.46
N GLN A 340 -14.92 34.86 -14.65
CA GLN A 340 -15.68 35.85 -15.42
C GLN A 340 -15.47 35.67 -16.93
N TYR A 341 -16.47 36.04 -17.74
CA TYR A 341 -16.28 36.08 -19.19
C TYR A 341 -15.35 37.22 -19.60
N VAL A 342 -14.52 36.98 -20.60
CA VAL A 342 -13.63 37.96 -21.22
C VAL A 342 -13.73 37.88 -22.74
N GLN A 343 -13.73 39.03 -23.41
CA GLN A 343 -13.69 39.10 -24.87
C GLN A 343 -12.28 38.78 -25.37
N THR A 344 -12.18 37.87 -26.34
CA THR A 344 -10.91 37.38 -26.88
C THR A 344 -10.69 37.75 -28.35
N ASP A 345 -11.76 37.95 -29.12
CA ASP A 345 -11.68 38.39 -30.52
C ASP A 345 -12.33 39.76 -30.73
N ASP A 346 -12.14 40.34 -31.92
CA ASP A 346 -12.71 41.65 -32.26
C ASP A 346 -14.25 41.64 -32.29
N ALA A 347 -14.84 40.47 -32.54
CA ALA A 347 -16.28 40.27 -32.57
C ALA A 347 -16.69 39.11 -31.65
N VAL A 348 -17.76 39.32 -30.89
CA VAL A 348 -18.42 38.29 -30.09
C VAL A 348 -19.64 37.76 -30.83
N THR A 349 -19.87 36.45 -30.84
CA THR A 349 -21.16 35.87 -31.29
C THR A 349 -21.91 35.25 -30.12
N ALA A 350 -23.24 35.39 -30.12
CA ALA A 350 -24.07 34.79 -29.08
C ALA A 350 -24.06 33.26 -29.20
N GLY A 351 -24.21 32.58 -28.06
CA GLY A 351 -24.26 31.13 -27.98
C GLY A 351 -24.03 30.61 -26.57
N THR A 352 -24.01 29.30 -26.40
CA THR A 352 -23.66 28.65 -25.13
C THR A 352 -22.17 28.80 -24.84
N ALA A 353 -21.82 29.09 -23.59
CA ALA A 353 -20.45 29.40 -23.19
C ALA A 353 -20.03 28.56 -21.97
N ASN A 354 -19.72 27.29 -22.21
CA ASN A 354 -19.24 26.37 -21.19
C ASN A 354 -17.72 26.18 -21.30
N SER A 355 -17.03 25.96 -20.19
CA SER A 355 -15.63 25.55 -20.16
C SER A 355 -15.38 24.58 -19.01
N MET A 356 -14.26 23.88 -19.06
CA MET A 356 -13.83 22.93 -18.05
C MET A 356 -12.33 23.09 -17.82
N VAL A 357 -11.93 23.04 -16.55
CA VAL A 357 -10.55 23.14 -16.13
C VAL A 357 -10.32 22.16 -14.98
N THR A 358 -9.16 21.52 -14.96
CA THR A 358 -8.73 20.64 -13.89
C THR A 358 -7.82 21.43 -12.96
N PHE A 359 -8.03 21.36 -11.66
CA PHE A 359 -7.07 21.91 -10.70
C PHE A 359 -6.20 20.81 -10.10
N ALA A 360 -4.95 21.13 -9.79
CA ALA A 360 -4.03 20.26 -9.07
C ALA A 360 -3.58 20.95 -7.78
N LEU A 361 -3.57 20.19 -6.68
CA LEU A 361 -3.07 20.65 -5.38
C LEU A 361 -1.59 20.30 -5.27
N GLU A 362 -0.77 21.28 -4.90
CA GLU A 362 0.63 21.08 -4.54
C GLU A 362 0.84 21.53 -3.09
N TYR A 363 1.43 20.64 -2.30
CA TYR A 363 1.68 20.82 -0.87
C TYR A 363 3.02 20.15 -0.55
N ASN A 364 3.86 20.85 0.22
CA ASN A 364 5.20 20.39 0.64
C ASN A 364 5.31 20.34 2.16
#